data_AF-E4S891-F1
#
_entry.id   AF-E4S891-F1
#
_cell.length_a   1.000
_cell.length_b   1.000
_cell.length_c   1.000
_cell.angle_alpha   90.00
_cell.angle_beta   90.00
_cell.angle_gamma   90.00
#
_symmetry.space_group_name_H-M   'P 1'
#
loop_
_entity.id
_entity.type
_entity.pdbx_description
1 polymer ?
#
loop_
_entity_poly.entity_id
_entity_poly.type
_entity_poly.pdbx_seq_one_letter_code
_entity_poly.pdbx_strand_id
1 'polypeptide(L)'
;MAEWWEIKLNPKKLKKMLDDELLRIEDDAKYGYVFYFRVLAAGRYYMYLGNFEEGKRYILKAIEAKKKDIENVKKERGYESEVVASHKVKLAKAYRWIGEIDKLKQECFEAVKIFRKVYEEGKKTDRTLVLYPEGSSDFYVAWSAAEYYLGNYQMAIDVEKIFAKNEVGIVSSSLAEYILKKDAQALKNQIKILVEGIIEFRCKPDYDEDVYDPWHWYEEAKKIAGLPGIFSLFDPSPPLLPIQKD
;
A
#
# COMPACT_ATOMS: atom_id res chain seq x y z
N MET A 1 -12.67 5.48 -26.46
CA MET A 1 -11.74 6.34 -25.68
C MET A 1 -11.13 5.49 -24.57
N ALA A 2 -9.97 5.84 -24.01
CA ALA A 2 -9.53 5.19 -22.78
C ALA A 2 -10.45 5.65 -21.65
N GLU A 3 -10.88 4.73 -20.79
CA GLU A 3 -11.66 5.07 -19.61
C GLU A 3 -10.84 6.01 -18.71
N TRP A 4 -11.48 7.02 -18.11
CA TRP A 4 -10.78 8.03 -17.28
C TRP A 4 -10.08 7.44 -16.04
N TRP A 5 -10.49 6.24 -15.66
CA TRP A 5 -9.97 5.48 -14.51
C TRP A 5 -9.00 4.36 -14.93
N GLU A 6 -8.76 4.12 -16.22
CA GLU A 6 -7.98 2.97 -16.68
C GLU A 6 -6.58 3.37 -17.16
N ILE A 7 -5.56 2.78 -16.54
CA ILE A 7 -4.18 2.86 -17.02
C ILE A 7 -3.92 1.74 -18.03
N LYS A 8 -3.77 2.09 -19.31
CA LYS A 8 -3.45 1.12 -20.36
C LYS A 8 -1.97 0.76 -20.35
N LEU A 9 -1.67 -0.41 -19.78
CA LEU A 9 -0.32 -0.96 -19.77
C LEU A 9 0.01 -1.64 -21.10
N ASN A 10 1.20 -1.37 -21.65
CA ASN A 10 1.68 -2.05 -22.86
C ASN A 10 2.13 -3.47 -22.49
N PRO A 11 1.47 -4.55 -22.98
CA PRO A 11 1.78 -5.91 -22.56
C PRO A 11 3.21 -6.35 -22.94
N LYS A 12 3.74 -5.90 -24.07
CA LYS A 12 5.12 -6.22 -24.49
C LYS A 12 6.14 -5.58 -23.54
N LYS A 13 5.92 -4.33 -23.16
CA LYS A 13 6.79 -3.62 -22.21
C LYS A 13 6.71 -4.25 -20.83
N LEU A 14 5.49 -4.55 -20.36
CA LEU A 14 5.25 -5.18 -19.07
C LEU A 14 5.88 -6.57 -18.98
N LYS A 15 5.73 -7.38 -20.04
CA LYS A 15 6.39 -8.69 -20.14
C LYS A 15 7.91 -8.57 -20.07
N LYS A 16 8.52 -7.62 -20.80
CA LYS A 16 9.96 -7.40 -20.71
C LYS A 16 10.40 -7.06 -19.27
N MET A 17 9.65 -6.20 -18.58
CA MET A 17 9.97 -5.81 -17.21
C MET A 17 9.82 -6.98 -16.23
N LEU A 18 8.83 -7.85 -16.46
CA LEU A 18 8.70 -9.11 -15.74
C LEU A 18 9.92 -10.01 -15.99
N ASP A 19 10.28 -10.26 -17.24
CA ASP A 19 11.42 -11.11 -17.60
C ASP A 19 12.72 -10.58 -16.94
N ASP A 20 12.93 -9.26 -16.94
CA ASP A 20 14.07 -8.62 -16.27
C ASP A 20 14.07 -8.88 -14.73
N GLU A 21 12.91 -8.76 -14.06
CA GLU A 21 12.81 -9.06 -12.61
C GLU A 21 12.97 -10.55 -12.31
N LEU A 22 12.47 -11.44 -13.17
CA LEU A 22 12.66 -12.88 -13.00
C LEU A 22 14.14 -13.26 -13.04
N LEU A 23 14.90 -12.71 -13.98
CA LEU A 23 16.35 -12.92 -14.06
C LEU A 23 17.06 -12.44 -12.79
N ARG A 24 16.66 -11.29 -12.25
CA ARG A 24 17.22 -10.75 -11.00
C ARG A 24 16.89 -11.62 -9.79
N ILE A 25 15.66 -12.09 -9.69
CA ILE A 25 15.22 -12.99 -8.61
C ILE A 25 15.98 -14.31 -8.68
N GLU A 26 16.16 -14.87 -9.87
CA GLU A 26 16.95 -16.09 -10.07
C GLU A 26 18.42 -15.89 -9.68
N ASP A 27 19.00 -14.73 -9.99
CA ASP A 27 20.36 -14.41 -9.62
C ASP A 27 20.53 -14.24 -8.10
N ASP A 28 19.66 -13.45 -7.46
CA ASP A 28 19.64 -13.26 -6.01
C ASP A 28 19.48 -14.60 -5.27
N ALA A 29 18.66 -15.52 -5.81
CA ALA A 29 18.44 -16.84 -5.24
C ALA A 29 19.72 -17.70 -5.21
N LYS A 30 20.64 -17.54 -6.16
CA LYS A 30 21.96 -18.24 -6.15
C LYS A 30 22.79 -17.87 -4.93
N TYR A 31 22.57 -16.68 -4.40
CA TYR A 31 23.23 -16.16 -3.20
C TYR A 31 22.38 -16.34 -1.93
N GLY A 32 21.23 -17.02 -2.03
CA GLY A 32 20.34 -17.27 -0.89
C GLY A 32 19.50 -16.06 -0.47
N TYR A 33 19.38 -15.04 -1.33
CA TYR A 33 18.57 -13.85 -1.08
C TYR A 33 17.23 -13.90 -1.82
N VAL A 34 16.20 -13.34 -1.17
CA VAL A 34 14.89 -13.08 -1.80
C VAL A 34 14.46 -11.68 -1.37
N PHE A 35 14.61 -10.70 -2.25
CA PHE A 35 14.22 -9.33 -1.96
C PHE A 35 12.73 -9.13 -2.13
N TYR A 36 12.06 -8.70 -1.05
CA TYR A 36 10.62 -8.43 -1.01
C TYR A 36 10.11 -7.66 -2.23
N PHE A 37 10.74 -6.52 -2.55
CA PHE A 37 10.26 -5.62 -3.61
C PHE A 37 10.31 -6.27 -5.00
N ARG A 38 11.32 -7.10 -5.29
CA ARG A 38 11.43 -7.78 -6.59
C ARG A 38 10.35 -8.83 -6.79
N VAL A 39 10.13 -9.67 -5.78
CA VAL A 39 9.08 -10.70 -5.89
C VAL A 39 7.68 -10.08 -5.86
N LEU A 40 7.49 -8.96 -5.15
CA LEU A 40 6.27 -8.16 -5.21
C LEU A 40 6.04 -7.59 -6.61
N ALA A 41 7.09 -7.02 -7.23
CA ALA A 41 7.08 -6.49 -8.59
C ALA A 41 6.65 -7.56 -9.61
N ALA A 42 7.31 -8.72 -9.59
CA ALA A 42 6.97 -9.84 -10.46
C ALA A 42 5.51 -10.28 -10.27
N GLY A 43 5.03 -10.36 -9.02
CA GLY A 43 3.64 -10.70 -8.71
C GLY A 43 2.65 -9.72 -9.35
N ARG A 44 2.89 -8.42 -9.21
CA ARG A 44 2.05 -7.38 -9.82
C ARG A 44 2.10 -7.42 -11.34
N TYR A 45 3.28 -7.60 -11.93
CA TYR A 45 3.42 -7.70 -13.39
C TYR A 45 2.64 -8.87 -13.96
N TYR A 46 2.70 -10.05 -13.33
CA TYR A 46 1.87 -11.18 -13.71
C TYR A 46 0.38 -10.86 -13.62
N MET A 47 -0.09 -10.24 -12.53
CA MET A 47 -1.50 -9.87 -12.37
C MET A 47 -1.96 -8.87 -13.44
N TYR A 48 -1.16 -7.86 -13.74
CA TYR A 48 -1.48 -6.89 -14.81
C TYR A 48 -1.39 -7.48 -16.23
N LEU A 49 -0.66 -8.58 -16.41
CA LEU A 49 -0.68 -9.39 -17.65
C LEU A 49 -1.86 -10.38 -17.70
N GLY A 50 -2.69 -10.45 -16.65
CA GLY A 50 -3.83 -11.36 -16.55
C GLY A 50 -3.49 -12.77 -16.05
N ASN A 51 -2.25 -13.03 -15.63
CA ASN A 51 -1.84 -14.31 -15.06
C ASN A 51 -1.91 -14.26 -13.52
N PHE A 52 -3.13 -14.33 -12.99
CA PHE A 52 -3.40 -14.12 -11.57
C PHE A 52 -2.85 -15.20 -10.64
N GLU A 53 -2.89 -16.47 -11.06
CA GLU A 53 -2.34 -17.59 -10.28
C GLU A 53 -0.85 -17.44 -10.06
N GLU A 54 -0.12 -17.15 -11.14
CA GLU A 54 1.32 -16.93 -11.08
C GLU A 54 1.66 -15.65 -10.32
N GLY A 55 0.86 -14.59 -10.51
CA GLY A 55 0.95 -13.37 -9.72
C GLY A 55 0.83 -13.66 -8.23
N LYS A 56 -0.20 -14.40 -7.81
CA LYS A 56 -0.42 -14.81 -6.42
C LYS A 56 0.76 -15.60 -5.87
N ARG A 57 1.35 -16.51 -6.65
CA ARG A 57 2.55 -17.28 -6.27
C ARG A 57 3.72 -16.35 -5.91
N TYR A 58 3.95 -15.30 -6.69
CA TYR A 58 5.01 -14.33 -6.42
C TYR A 58 4.69 -13.39 -5.24
N ILE A 59 3.43 -12.98 -5.07
CA ILE A 59 3.03 -12.21 -3.88
C ILE A 59 3.21 -13.04 -2.59
N LEU A 60 2.95 -14.35 -2.62
CA LEU A 60 3.24 -15.25 -1.48
C LEU A 60 4.74 -15.30 -1.15
N LYS A 61 5.62 -15.36 -2.16
CA LYS A 61 7.07 -15.24 -1.95
C LYS A 61 7.45 -13.89 -1.32
N ALA A 62 6.78 -12.80 -1.73
CA ALA A 62 6.97 -11.48 -1.13
C ALA A 62 6.58 -11.46 0.35
N ILE A 63 5.43 -12.06 0.70
CA ILE A 63 4.98 -12.22 2.08
C ILE A 63 6.02 -12.96 2.93
N GLU A 64 6.58 -14.06 2.42
CA GLU A 64 7.62 -14.84 3.12
C GLU A 64 8.89 -14.03 3.34
N ALA A 65 9.38 -13.35 2.29
CA ALA A 65 10.55 -12.47 2.39
C ALA A 65 10.32 -11.36 3.42
N LYS A 66 9.14 -10.71 3.39
CA LYS A 66 8.81 -9.63 4.34
C LYS A 66 8.70 -10.11 5.77
N LYS A 67 8.16 -11.31 6.02
CA LYS A 67 8.15 -11.92 7.37
C LYS A 67 9.57 -12.11 7.89
N LYS A 68 10.49 -12.60 7.06
CA LYS A 68 11.91 -12.73 7.42
C LYS A 68 12.54 -11.37 7.72
N ASP A 69 12.27 -10.35 6.89
CA ASP A 69 12.73 -8.97 7.13
C ASP A 69 12.24 -8.45 8.47
N ILE A 70 10.95 -8.64 8.80
CA ILE A 70 10.37 -8.22 10.09
C ILE A 70 11.12 -8.86 11.26
N GLU A 71 11.41 -10.16 11.21
CA GLU A 71 12.16 -10.83 12.28
C GLU A 71 13.60 -10.32 12.42
N ASN A 72 14.24 -9.93 11.32
CA ASN A 72 15.57 -9.31 11.37
C ASN A 72 15.50 -7.89 11.98
N VAL A 73 14.56 -7.06 11.52
CA VAL A 73 14.37 -5.70 12.06
C VAL A 73 14.00 -5.75 13.55
N LYS A 74 13.19 -6.72 13.99
CA LYS A 74 12.89 -6.91 15.41
C LYS A 74 14.15 -7.13 16.25
N LYS A 75 15.13 -7.90 15.74
CA LYS A 75 16.40 -8.15 16.44
C LYS A 75 17.27 -6.90 16.48
N GLU A 76 17.28 -6.11 15.41
CA GLU A 76 18.13 -4.92 15.29
C GLU A 76 17.58 -3.68 15.99
N ARG A 77 16.26 -3.48 15.93
CA ARG A 77 15.57 -2.24 16.34
C ARG A 77 14.60 -2.43 17.51
N GLY A 78 14.33 -3.67 17.89
CA GLY A 78 13.34 -4.02 18.92
C GLY A 78 11.93 -4.18 18.37
N TYR A 79 11.14 -5.02 19.04
CA TYR A 79 9.78 -5.40 18.64
C TYR A 79 8.82 -4.20 18.52
N GLU A 80 8.95 -3.22 19.40
CA GLU A 80 8.06 -2.06 19.49
C GLU A 80 8.59 -0.83 18.75
N SER A 81 9.48 -1.02 17.76
CA SER A 81 9.97 0.09 16.93
C SER A 81 8.99 0.46 15.82
N GLU A 82 8.99 1.73 15.44
CA GLU A 82 8.22 2.24 14.31
C GLU A 82 8.58 1.59 12.98
N VAL A 83 9.83 1.14 12.83
CA VAL A 83 10.29 0.40 11.64
C VAL A 83 9.60 -0.96 11.54
N VAL A 84 9.46 -1.69 12.66
CA VAL A 84 8.69 -2.95 12.69
C VAL A 84 7.22 -2.70 12.34
N ALA A 85 6.61 -1.66 12.91
CA ALA A 85 5.23 -1.29 12.59
C ALA A 85 5.04 -0.97 11.11
N SER A 86 5.95 -0.20 10.51
CA SER A 86 5.92 0.14 9.10
C SER A 86 6.07 -1.10 8.21
N HIS A 87 6.98 -2.02 8.55
CA HIS A 87 7.11 -3.30 7.84
C HIS A 87 5.85 -4.17 7.94
N LYS A 88 5.14 -4.15 9.07
CA LYS A 88 3.84 -4.83 9.21
C LYS A 88 2.78 -4.25 8.29
N VAL A 89 2.75 -2.93 8.10
CA VAL A 89 1.87 -2.30 7.10
C VAL A 89 2.22 -2.74 5.69
N LYS A 90 3.52 -2.81 5.32
CA LYS A 90 3.94 -3.35 4.01
C LYS A 90 3.49 -4.81 3.82
N LEU A 91 3.59 -5.62 4.88
CA LEU A 91 3.10 -7.01 4.87
C LEU A 91 1.57 -7.07 4.70
N ALA A 92 0.82 -6.24 5.41
CA ALA A 92 -0.63 -6.09 5.25
C ALA A 92 -1.02 -5.73 3.81
N LYS A 93 -0.30 -4.78 3.19
CA LYS A 93 -0.52 -4.42 1.78
C LYS A 93 -0.26 -5.60 0.85
N ALA A 94 0.74 -6.44 1.11
CA ALA A 94 0.97 -7.64 0.32
C ALA A 94 -0.18 -8.66 0.47
N TYR A 95 -0.73 -8.83 1.68
CA TYR A 95 -1.93 -9.65 1.88
C TYR A 95 -3.15 -9.08 1.13
N ARG A 96 -3.28 -7.75 1.04
CA ARG A 96 -4.35 -7.09 0.27
C ARG A 96 -4.38 -7.55 -1.19
N TRP A 97 -3.21 -7.65 -1.82
CA TRP A 97 -3.04 -8.03 -3.23
C TRP A 97 -3.56 -9.43 -3.56
N ILE A 98 -3.70 -10.31 -2.56
CA ILE A 98 -4.16 -11.69 -2.74
C ILE A 98 -5.47 -11.99 -1.99
N GLY A 99 -6.16 -10.96 -1.49
CA GLY A 99 -7.46 -11.09 -0.81
C GLY A 99 -7.40 -11.68 0.60
N GLU A 100 -6.23 -11.74 1.23
CA GLU A 100 -6.07 -12.28 2.60
C GLU A 100 -6.42 -11.21 3.66
N ILE A 101 -7.69 -10.77 3.66
CA ILE A 101 -8.16 -9.60 4.44
C ILE A 101 -7.99 -9.78 5.95
N ASP A 102 -8.20 -10.98 6.48
CA ASP A 102 -8.06 -11.23 7.93
C ASP A 102 -6.60 -11.08 8.38
N LYS A 103 -5.66 -11.60 7.59
CA LYS A 103 -4.22 -11.45 7.86
C LYS A 103 -3.77 -10.00 7.72
N LEU A 104 -4.29 -9.28 6.72
CA LEU A 104 -4.09 -7.84 6.59
C LEU A 104 -4.54 -7.11 7.85
N LYS A 105 -5.76 -7.37 8.35
CA LYS A 105 -6.28 -6.72 9.56
C LYS A 105 -5.46 -7.07 10.80
N GLN A 106 -5.00 -8.31 10.92
CA GLN A 106 -4.12 -8.73 12.01
C GLN A 106 -2.81 -7.92 12.04
N GLU A 107 -2.12 -7.81 10.90
CA GLU A 107 -0.87 -7.04 10.83
C GLU A 107 -1.10 -5.54 11.07
N CYS A 108 -2.18 -4.97 10.53
CA CYS A 108 -2.54 -3.57 10.79
C CYS A 108 -2.86 -3.34 12.28
N PHE A 109 -3.54 -4.27 12.94
CA PHE A 109 -3.86 -4.16 14.37
C PHE A 109 -2.60 -4.15 15.23
N GLU A 110 -1.62 -5.02 14.93
CA GLU A 110 -0.33 -5.01 15.62
C GLU A 110 0.46 -3.73 15.32
N ALA A 111 0.48 -3.27 14.07
CA ALA A 111 1.17 -2.04 13.69
C ALA A 111 0.61 -0.81 14.41
N VAL A 112 -0.72 -0.64 14.46
CA VAL A 112 -1.38 0.49 15.14
C VAL A 112 -1.04 0.54 16.63
N LYS A 113 -0.96 -0.60 17.32
CA LYS A 113 -0.54 -0.63 18.73
C LYS A 113 0.86 -0.04 18.91
N ILE A 114 1.79 -0.40 18.03
CA ILE A 114 3.16 0.09 18.07
C ILE A 114 3.20 1.58 17.73
N PHE A 115 2.55 2.01 16.64
CA PHE A 115 2.51 3.43 16.24
C PHE A 115 1.99 4.33 17.36
N ARG A 116 0.86 3.95 17.98
CA ARG A 116 0.30 4.70 19.11
C ARG A 116 1.27 4.76 20.29
N LYS A 117 1.90 3.63 20.65
CA LYS A 117 2.89 3.59 21.74
C LYS A 117 4.08 4.52 21.44
N VAL A 118 4.68 4.40 20.25
CA VAL A 118 5.81 5.24 19.82
C VAL A 118 5.45 6.71 19.81
N TYR A 119 4.26 7.07 19.33
CA TYR A 119 3.78 8.45 19.33
C TYR A 119 3.56 9.00 20.76
N GLU A 120 2.90 8.24 21.63
CA GLU A 120 2.66 8.65 23.03
C GLU A 120 3.96 8.78 23.85
N GLU A 121 4.92 7.89 23.65
CA GLU A 121 6.25 8.01 24.25
C GLU A 121 7.04 9.18 23.65
N GLY A 122 6.92 9.39 22.34
CA GLY A 122 7.52 10.50 21.62
C GLY A 122 7.05 11.86 22.14
N LYS A 123 5.77 11.99 22.48
CA LYS A 123 5.21 13.21 23.12
C LYS A 123 5.78 13.50 24.51
N LYS A 124 6.23 12.48 25.24
CA LYS A 124 6.82 12.63 26.59
C LYS A 124 8.31 12.91 26.54
N THR A 125 8.96 12.52 25.45
CA THR A 125 10.43 12.52 25.29
C THR A 125 10.90 13.47 24.19
N ASP A 126 10.00 14.30 23.67
CA ASP A 126 10.27 15.27 22.60
C ASP A 126 11.02 14.64 21.41
N ARG A 127 10.59 13.44 20.97
CA ARG A 127 11.20 12.77 19.81
C ARG A 127 10.98 13.57 18.54
N THR A 128 11.99 13.53 17.64
CA THR A 128 11.97 14.19 16.33
C THR A 128 10.69 13.91 15.54
N LEU A 129 10.19 12.67 15.53
CA LEU A 129 8.97 12.32 14.79
C LEU A 129 7.70 13.04 15.29
N VAL A 130 7.68 13.46 16.54
CA VAL A 130 6.56 14.21 17.16
C VAL A 130 6.79 15.71 17.05
N LEU A 131 8.03 16.17 17.24
CA LEU A 131 8.39 17.58 17.13
C LEU A 131 8.37 18.10 15.69
N TYR A 132 8.79 17.25 14.75
CA TYR A 132 8.95 17.56 13.32
C TYR A 132 8.24 16.49 12.48
N PRO A 133 6.90 16.42 12.54
CA PRO A 133 6.14 15.36 11.91
C PRO A 133 6.30 15.35 10.38
N GLU A 134 6.52 16.51 9.76
CA GLU A 134 6.82 16.68 8.33
C GLU A 134 8.06 15.88 7.91
N GLY A 135 9.09 15.82 8.75
CA GLY A 135 10.31 15.04 8.53
C GLY A 135 10.16 13.54 8.84
N SER A 136 8.95 13.07 9.12
CA SER A 136 8.64 11.67 9.45
C SER A 136 7.39 11.18 8.72
N SER A 137 7.21 11.62 7.47
CA SER A 137 6.06 11.29 6.62
C SER A 137 5.77 9.78 6.57
N ASP A 138 6.78 8.94 6.39
CA ASP A 138 6.63 7.47 6.32
C ASP A 138 5.91 6.88 7.54
N PHE A 139 6.20 7.39 8.74
CA PHE A 139 5.54 6.98 9.97
C PHE A 139 4.02 7.25 9.91
N TYR A 140 3.65 8.49 9.56
CA TYR A 140 2.25 8.92 9.56
C TYR A 140 1.46 8.32 8.40
N VAL A 141 2.08 8.17 7.22
CA VAL A 141 1.46 7.48 6.08
C VAL A 141 1.19 6.01 6.42
N ALA A 142 2.13 5.32 7.07
CA ALA A 142 1.97 3.92 7.42
C ALA A 142 0.90 3.76 8.51
N TRP A 143 0.89 4.65 9.50
CA TRP A 143 -0.12 4.65 10.56
C TRP A 143 -1.51 4.92 10.01
N SER A 144 -1.69 5.95 9.17
CA SER A 144 -2.97 6.26 8.54
C SER A 144 -3.50 5.09 7.70
N ALA A 145 -2.62 4.43 6.93
CA ALA A 145 -2.99 3.25 6.15
C ALA A 145 -3.45 2.09 7.03
N ALA A 146 -2.78 1.85 8.16
CA ALA A 146 -3.16 0.79 9.09
C ALA A 146 -4.53 1.06 9.72
N GLU A 147 -4.79 2.30 10.15
CA GLU A 147 -6.09 2.71 10.71
C GLU A 147 -7.21 2.62 9.65
N TYR A 148 -6.94 3.03 8.42
CA TYR A 148 -7.87 2.89 7.29
C TYR A 148 -8.28 1.41 7.10
N TYR A 149 -7.31 0.50 7.09
CA TYR A 149 -7.57 -0.92 6.88
C TYR A 149 -8.28 -1.62 8.04
N LEU A 150 -8.20 -1.06 9.25
CA LEU A 150 -9.00 -1.51 10.39
C LEU A 150 -10.43 -0.96 10.38
N GLY A 151 -10.77 -0.06 9.43
CA GLY A 151 -12.05 0.65 9.39
C GLY A 151 -12.13 1.81 10.38
N ASN A 152 -11.02 2.20 10.99
CA ASN A 152 -10.94 3.35 11.91
C ASN A 152 -10.79 4.66 11.11
N TYR A 153 -11.72 4.92 10.19
CA TYR A 153 -11.60 6.00 9.21
C TYR A 153 -11.35 7.38 9.83
N GLN A 154 -12.03 7.70 10.94
CA GLN A 154 -11.81 8.98 11.63
C GLN A 154 -10.38 9.10 12.15
N MET A 155 -9.81 8.01 12.69
CA MET A 155 -8.44 8.00 13.15
C MET A 155 -7.44 8.13 12.00
N ALA A 156 -7.70 7.48 10.85
CA ALA A 156 -6.85 7.63 9.67
C ALA A 156 -6.75 9.10 9.22
N ILE A 157 -7.86 9.86 9.32
CA ILE A 157 -7.92 11.31 9.05
C ILE A 157 -7.20 12.11 10.13
N ASP A 158 -7.39 11.76 11.40
CA ASP A 158 -6.78 12.50 12.50
C ASP A 158 -5.26 12.34 12.52
N VAL A 159 -4.73 11.19 12.09
CA VAL A 159 -3.28 10.97 11.89
C VAL A 159 -2.71 11.92 10.84
N GLU A 160 -3.42 12.16 9.74
CA GLU A 160 -2.99 13.13 8.73
C GLU A 160 -2.91 14.55 9.31
N LYS A 161 -3.87 14.96 10.14
CA LYS A 161 -3.85 16.30 10.76
C LYS A 161 -2.64 16.54 11.67
N ILE A 162 -2.03 15.46 12.19
CA ILE A 162 -0.79 15.55 12.98
C ILE A 162 0.40 15.88 12.06
N PHE A 163 0.41 15.30 10.86
CA PHE A 163 1.46 15.43 9.84
C PHE A 163 1.32 16.69 8.98
N ALA A 164 0.16 16.87 8.35
CA ALA A 164 -0.10 17.74 7.21
C ALA A 164 -0.40 19.19 7.60
N LYS A 165 0.22 19.74 8.65
CA LYS A 165 -0.11 21.11 9.11
C LYS A 165 0.08 22.20 8.06
N ASN A 166 0.69 21.94 6.88
CA ASN A 166 0.59 22.71 5.63
C ASN A 166 1.07 21.97 4.35
N GLU A 167 1.24 20.63 4.35
CA GLU A 167 1.82 19.89 3.22
C GLU A 167 1.07 18.58 2.87
N VAL A 168 1.34 18.06 1.66
CA VAL A 168 0.86 16.87 0.93
C VAL A 168 -0.15 15.94 1.65
N GLY A 169 -1.27 15.65 0.98
CA GLY A 169 -2.31 14.78 1.49
C GLY A 169 -1.96 13.28 1.49
N ILE A 170 -2.28 12.59 2.58
CA ILE A 170 -2.14 11.13 2.71
C ILE A 170 -3.33 10.48 2.00
N VAL A 171 -3.07 9.54 1.08
CA VAL A 171 -4.16 8.95 0.27
C VAL A 171 -5.12 8.12 1.13
N SER A 172 -4.63 7.37 2.12
CA SER A 172 -5.49 6.57 3.02
C SER A 172 -6.49 7.41 3.81
N SER A 173 -6.08 8.57 4.31
CA SER A 173 -6.94 9.49 5.05
C SER A 173 -7.93 10.19 4.13
N SER A 174 -7.50 10.58 2.92
CA SER A 174 -8.40 11.12 1.90
C SER A 174 -9.50 10.12 1.55
N LEU A 175 -9.14 8.86 1.26
CA LEU A 175 -10.12 7.79 1.01
C LEU A 175 -11.03 7.54 2.22
N ALA A 176 -10.48 7.54 3.44
CA ALA A 176 -11.26 7.43 4.68
C ALA A 176 -12.29 8.56 4.83
N GLU A 177 -11.88 9.79 4.53
CA GLU A 177 -12.74 10.97 4.57
C GLU A 177 -13.89 10.88 3.57
N TYR A 178 -13.59 10.46 2.33
CA TYR A 178 -14.61 10.30 1.30
C TYR A 178 -15.63 9.24 1.70
N ILE A 179 -15.19 8.12 2.28
CA ILE A 179 -16.09 7.07 2.79
C ILE A 179 -17.01 7.62 3.88
N LEU A 180 -16.47 8.33 4.88
CA LEU A 180 -17.27 8.89 5.97
C LEU A 180 -18.27 9.95 5.49
N LYS A 181 -17.86 10.80 4.54
CA LYS A 181 -18.69 11.86 3.97
C LYS A 181 -19.63 11.37 2.85
N LYS A 182 -19.48 10.12 2.42
CA LYS A 182 -20.16 9.55 1.25
C LYS A 182 -19.91 10.35 -0.04
N ASP A 183 -18.70 10.87 -0.20
CA ASP A 183 -18.33 11.76 -1.30
C ASP A 183 -17.76 10.98 -2.49
N ALA A 184 -18.66 10.46 -3.33
CA ALA A 184 -18.29 9.73 -4.54
C ALA A 184 -17.57 10.60 -5.58
N GLN A 185 -17.81 11.91 -5.59
CA GLN A 185 -17.18 12.83 -6.54
C GLN A 185 -15.72 13.10 -6.14
N ALA A 186 -15.43 13.26 -4.86
CA ALA A 186 -14.07 13.36 -4.37
C ALA A 186 -13.28 12.07 -4.62
N LEU A 187 -13.89 10.89 -4.42
CA LEU A 187 -13.28 9.60 -4.79
C LEU A 187 -12.97 9.53 -6.29
N LYS A 188 -13.90 9.95 -7.15
CA LYS A 188 -13.70 10.04 -8.61
C LYS A 188 -12.48 10.90 -8.96
N ASN A 189 -12.35 12.06 -8.31
CA ASN A 189 -11.23 12.96 -8.53
C ASN A 189 -9.90 12.37 -8.03
N GLN A 190 -9.89 11.71 -6.88
CA GLN A 190 -8.70 11.03 -6.35
C GLN A 190 -8.19 9.93 -7.28
N ILE A 191 -9.09 9.15 -7.89
CA ILE A 191 -8.70 8.14 -8.88
C ILE A 191 -8.05 8.80 -10.10
N LYS A 192 -8.58 9.92 -10.60
CA LYS A 192 -7.97 10.67 -11.71
C LYS A 192 -6.57 11.17 -11.35
N ILE A 193 -6.39 11.75 -10.16
CA ILE A 193 -5.09 12.23 -9.68
C ILE A 193 -4.08 11.08 -9.62
N LEU A 194 -4.50 9.90 -9.13
CA LEU A 194 -3.63 8.72 -9.10
C LEU A 194 -3.24 8.25 -10.52
N VAL A 195 -4.20 8.22 -11.45
CA VAL A 195 -3.94 7.86 -12.86
C VAL A 195 -2.96 8.84 -13.51
N GLU A 196 -3.24 10.14 -13.38
CA GLU A 196 -2.40 11.21 -13.93
C GLU A 196 -0.99 11.16 -13.35
N GLY A 197 -0.87 11.06 -12.02
CA GLY A 197 0.42 10.96 -11.33
C GLY A 197 1.22 9.72 -11.74
N ILE A 198 0.58 8.54 -11.82
CA ILE A 198 1.26 7.31 -12.25
C ILE A 198 1.81 7.46 -13.68
N ILE A 199 1.05 8.10 -14.58
CA ILE A 199 1.47 8.32 -15.98
C ILE A 199 2.57 9.38 -16.06
N GLU A 200 2.38 10.52 -15.42
CA GLU A 200 3.29 11.67 -15.43
C GLU A 200 4.66 11.29 -14.87
N PHE A 201 4.69 10.70 -13.68
CA PHE A 201 5.92 10.26 -13.01
C PHE A 201 6.44 8.91 -13.54
N ARG A 202 5.75 8.30 -14.51
CA ARG A 202 6.09 7.00 -15.11
C ARG A 202 6.28 5.91 -14.05
N CYS A 203 5.46 5.95 -12.99
CA CYS A 203 5.47 4.97 -11.91
C CYS A 203 5.16 3.60 -12.49
N LYS A 204 6.16 2.73 -12.50
CA LYS A 204 5.98 1.34 -12.87
C LYS A 204 5.12 0.63 -11.80
N PRO A 205 4.40 -0.46 -12.14
CA PRO A 205 3.61 -1.21 -11.15
C PRO A 205 4.37 -1.71 -9.91
N ASP A 206 5.71 -1.73 -9.95
CA ASP A 206 6.62 -2.06 -8.85
C ASP A 206 7.10 -0.86 -8.02
N TYR A 207 6.58 0.34 -8.29
CA TYR A 207 6.90 1.54 -7.52
C TYR A 207 6.41 1.38 -6.07
N ASP A 208 7.35 1.11 -5.17
CA ASP A 208 7.16 1.00 -3.73
C ASP A 208 8.19 1.94 -3.06
N GLU A 209 7.87 3.23 -3.00
CA GLU A 209 8.66 4.19 -2.21
C GLU A 209 8.25 4.08 -0.76
N ASP A 210 8.86 3.11 -0.07
CA ASP A 210 8.79 2.81 1.35
C ASP A 210 7.39 2.67 1.99
N VAL A 211 6.51 3.65 1.83
CA VAL A 211 5.14 3.67 2.33
C VAL A 211 4.14 4.22 1.29
N TYR A 212 4.57 5.03 0.32
CA TYR A 212 3.70 5.58 -0.73
C TYR A 212 3.71 4.70 -1.99
N ASP A 213 2.66 3.88 -2.11
CA ASP A 213 2.47 2.96 -3.23
C ASP A 213 1.24 3.40 -4.05
N PRO A 214 1.43 4.21 -5.10
CA PRO A 214 0.31 4.77 -5.86
C PRO A 214 -0.49 3.69 -6.59
N TRP A 215 0.14 2.58 -6.98
CA TRP A 215 -0.54 1.47 -7.65
C TRP A 215 -1.47 0.70 -6.71
N HIS A 216 -1.02 0.47 -5.48
CA HIS A 216 -1.86 -0.13 -4.46
C HIS A 216 -3.06 0.75 -4.12
N TRP A 217 -2.85 2.05 -3.94
CA TRP A 217 -3.95 2.98 -3.65
C TRP A 217 -4.89 3.18 -4.83
N TYR A 218 -4.40 3.11 -6.06
CA TYR A 218 -5.21 3.10 -7.27
C TYR A 218 -6.15 1.89 -7.32
N GLU A 219 -5.65 0.68 -7.04
CA GLU A 219 -6.48 -0.53 -6.99
C GLU A 219 -7.46 -0.51 -5.80
N GLU A 220 -7.06 0.05 -4.66
CA GLU A 220 -7.94 0.25 -3.51
C GLU A 220 -9.07 1.25 -3.81
N ALA A 221 -8.75 2.41 -4.39
CA ALA A 221 -9.74 3.42 -4.76
C ALA A 221 -10.75 2.88 -5.78
N LYS A 222 -10.29 2.09 -6.77
CA LYS A 222 -11.17 1.38 -7.71
C LYS A 222 -12.08 0.37 -7.00
N LYS A 223 -11.56 -0.38 -6.03
CA LYS A 223 -12.37 -1.31 -5.24
C LYS A 223 -13.49 -0.59 -4.47
N ILE A 224 -13.16 0.53 -3.82
CA ILE A 224 -14.15 1.38 -3.12
C ILE A 224 -15.23 1.85 -4.10
N ALA A 225 -14.82 2.28 -5.29
CA ALA A 225 -15.67 2.82 -6.34
C ALA A 225 -16.54 1.79 -7.08
N GLY A 226 -16.26 0.48 -6.93
CA GLY A 226 -16.89 -0.58 -7.71
C GLY A 226 -16.42 -0.67 -9.16
N LEU A 227 -15.22 -0.16 -9.43
CA LEU A 227 -14.60 -0.24 -10.75
C LEU A 227 -13.85 -1.58 -10.93
N PRO A 228 -13.74 -2.09 -12.17
CA PRO A 228 -12.96 -3.30 -12.44
C PRO A 228 -11.49 -3.12 -12.07
N GLY A 229 -10.94 -4.01 -11.24
CA GLY A 229 -9.56 -3.96 -10.77
C GLY A 229 -9.11 -5.32 -10.22
N ILE A 230 -7.82 -5.44 -9.97
CA ILE A 230 -7.19 -6.65 -9.40
C ILE A 230 -7.79 -6.95 -8.03
N PHE A 231 -7.97 -5.92 -7.18
CA PHE A 231 -8.53 -6.13 -5.84
C PHE A 231 -9.96 -6.66 -5.89
N SER A 232 -10.74 -6.27 -6.89
CA SER A 232 -12.11 -6.75 -7.11
C SER A 232 -12.18 -8.24 -7.50
N LEU A 233 -11.07 -8.85 -7.93
CA LEU A 233 -11.01 -10.29 -8.25
C LEU A 233 -10.86 -11.16 -6.99
N PHE A 234 -10.20 -10.63 -5.96
CA PHE A 234 -9.86 -11.38 -4.74
C PHE A 234 -10.72 -11.01 -3.53
N ASP A 235 -11.43 -9.89 -3.60
CA ASP A 235 -12.30 -9.38 -2.54
C ASP A 235 -13.72 -9.23 -3.08
N PRO A 236 -14.64 -10.17 -2.76
CA PRO A 236 -16.01 -10.17 -3.28
C PRO A 236 -16.94 -9.18 -2.57
N SER A 237 -16.43 -8.41 -1.60
CA SER A 237 -17.25 -7.41 -0.90
C SER A 237 -17.87 -6.40 -1.86
N PRO A 238 -19.06 -5.85 -1.56
CA PRO A 238 -19.65 -4.78 -2.36
C PRO A 238 -18.78 -3.52 -2.31
N PRO A 239 -18.90 -2.62 -3.30
CA PRO A 239 -18.26 -1.31 -3.24
C PRO A 239 -18.81 -0.47 -2.09
N LEU A 240 -17.96 0.38 -1.52
CA LEU A 240 -18.34 1.27 -0.41
C LEU A 240 -18.95 2.58 -0.92
N LEU A 241 -18.47 3.08 -2.06
CA LEU A 241 -18.94 4.31 -2.71
C LEU A 241 -19.08 4.09 -4.22
N PRO A 242 -20.12 3.39 -4.68
CA PRO A 242 -20.27 3.06 -6.10
C PRO A 242 -20.31 4.33 -6.97
N ILE A 243 -19.46 4.38 -7.99
CA ILE A 243 -19.46 5.45 -9.00
C ILE A 243 -20.11 4.92 -10.28
N GLN A 244 -21.10 5.65 -10.81
CA GLN A 244 -21.66 5.32 -12.12
C GLN A 244 -20.60 5.52 -13.21
N LYS A 245 -20.52 4.55 -14.13
CA LYS A 245 -19.67 4.64 -15.32
C LYS A 245 -20.41 5.54 -16.32
N ASP A 246 -20.04 6.81 -16.35
CA ASP A 246 -20.48 7.76 -17.38
C ASP A 246 -19.91 7.37 -18.75
#